data_AF-G9YQU0-F1
#
_entry.id   AF-G9YQU0-F1
#
_cell.length_a   1.000
_cell.length_b   1.000
_cell.length_c   1.000
_cell.angle_alpha   90.00
_cell.angle_beta   90.00
_cell.angle_gamma   90.00
#
_symmetry.space_group_name_H-M   'P 1'
#
loop_
_entity.id
_entity.type
_entity.pdbx_description
1 polymer ?
#
loop_
_entity_poly.entity_id
_entity_poly.type
_entity_poly.pdbx_seq_one_letter_code
_entity_poly.pdbx_strand_id
1 'polypeptide(L)'
;MKRLLTLSLAALLAAGLTACGAAEERGDLAAKPVLYLYPEEETEVTVTLDFDGTLTSTYPDYGDGWTVTARPGGTLTDPATGREYYCLFWEGITDAEYDFSTGFCVAGEDTAAFLEDALDRL
;
A
#
# COMPACT_ATOMS: atom_id res chain seq x y z
N MET A 1 18.69 -28.06 40.35
CA MET A 1 19.52 -27.17 39.50
C MET A 1 19.13 -27.18 38.01
N LYS A 2 18.50 -28.24 37.46
CA LYS A 2 18.06 -28.29 36.05
C LYS A 2 16.81 -27.44 35.71
N ARG A 3 15.97 -27.08 36.69
CA ARG A 3 14.77 -26.25 36.47
C ARG A 3 15.04 -24.74 36.46
N LEU A 4 16.17 -24.29 37.01
CA LEU A 4 16.58 -22.87 36.94
C LEU A 4 17.26 -22.54 35.61
N LEU A 5 17.98 -23.49 34.99
CA LEU A 5 18.59 -23.31 33.67
C LEU A 5 17.57 -23.24 32.52
N THR A 6 16.40 -23.87 32.66
CA THR A 6 15.36 -23.86 31.63
C THR A 6 14.57 -22.55 31.61
N LEU A 7 14.51 -21.82 32.73
CA LEU A 7 13.81 -20.53 32.81
C LEU A 7 14.63 -19.38 32.23
N SER A 8 15.97 -19.44 32.29
CA SER A 8 16.86 -18.43 31.69
C SER A 8 16.98 -18.56 30.18
N LEU A 9 16.84 -19.77 29.60
CA LEU A 9 16.87 -19.96 28.14
C LEU A 9 15.59 -19.48 27.45
N ALA A 10 14.44 -19.58 28.12
CA ALA A 10 13.17 -19.07 27.60
C ALA A 10 13.10 -17.52 27.59
N ALA A 11 13.75 -16.86 28.56
CA ALA A 11 13.80 -15.41 28.63
C ALA A 11 14.70 -14.78 27.56
N LEU A 12 15.76 -15.47 27.12
CA LEU A 12 16.62 -15.00 26.02
C LEU A 12 15.98 -15.18 24.63
N LEU A 13 15.07 -16.15 24.45
CA LEU A 13 14.36 -16.32 23.17
C LEU A 13 13.28 -15.26 22.95
N ALA A 14 12.68 -14.72 24.03
CA ALA A 14 11.63 -13.71 23.92
C ALA A 14 12.16 -12.31 23.55
N ALA A 15 13.45 -12.04 23.73
CA ALA A 15 14.08 -10.76 23.38
C ALA A 15 14.59 -10.69 21.92
N GLY A 16 14.48 -11.79 21.15
CA GLY A 16 14.98 -11.89 19.78
C GLY A 16 13.97 -11.56 18.68
N LEU A 17 12.70 -11.28 19.02
CA LEU A 17 11.63 -11.00 18.05
C LEU A 17 11.40 -9.51 17.73
N THR A 18 12.15 -8.58 18.33
CA THR A 18 11.99 -7.14 18.07
C THR A 18 12.75 -6.63 16.83
N ALA A 19 13.23 -7.51 15.96
CA ALA A 19 13.96 -7.12 14.75
C ALA A 19 13.30 -7.67 13.47
N CYS A 20 12.02 -7.35 13.26
CA CYS A 20 11.42 -7.37 11.93
C CYS A 20 10.55 -6.12 11.76
N GLY A 21 11.19 -4.98 12.00
CA GLY A 21 10.66 -3.65 11.77
C GLY A 21 11.82 -2.80 11.30
N ALA A 22 12.46 -3.21 10.19
CA ALA A 22 13.13 -2.23 9.37
C ALA A 22 12.02 -1.31 8.85
N ALA A 23 11.70 -0.28 9.64
CA ALA A 23 11.14 0.93 9.09
C ALA A 23 12.23 1.45 8.15
N GLU A 24 12.22 0.94 6.92
CA GLU A 24 12.73 1.71 5.81
C GLU A 24 12.04 3.07 5.93
N GLU A 25 12.81 4.13 6.08
CA GLU A 25 12.33 5.49 5.83
C GLU A 25 11.96 5.56 4.34
N ARG A 26 10.82 4.97 4.00
CA ARG A 26 10.10 5.24 2.77
C ARG A 26 9.43 6.57 3.03
N GLY A 27 10.06 7.65 2.58
CA GLY A 27 9.41 8.97 2.53
C GLY A 27 8.00 8.81 1.95
N ASP A 28 7.04 9.56 2.50
CA ASP A 28 5.59 9.46 2.25
C ASP A 28 5.28 9.00 0.82
N LEU A 29 5.17 7.68 0.63
CA LEU A 29 4.94 7.09 -0.68
C LEU A 29 3.46 7.26 -0.96
N ALA A 30 3.11 8.35 -1.63
CA ALA A 30 1.78 8.54 -2.18
C ALA A 30 1.42 7.29 -3.00
N ALA A 31 0.53 6.45 -2.46
CA ALA A 31 0.19 5.20 -3.14
C ALA A 31 -0.59 5.50 -4.42
N LYS A 32 -0.49 4.62 -5.40
CA LYS A 32 -1.29 4.74 -6.62
C LYS A 32 -2.78 4.79 -6.22
N PRO A 33 -3.54 5.78 -6.68
CA PRO A 33 -4.92 6.03 -6.25
C PRO A 33 -5.93 4.95 -6.71
N VAL A 34 -5.46 3.92 -7.42
CA VAL A 34 -6.30 2.87 -8.01
C VAL A 34 -5.87 1.51 -7.47
N LEU A 35 -6.81 0.80 -6.86
CA LEU A 35 -6.65 -0.52 -6.28
C LEU A 35 -7.37 -1.55 -7.15
N TYR A 36 -6.61 -2.54 -7.61
CA TYR A 36 -7.14 -3.71 -8.33
C TYR A 36 -6.95 -4.95 -7.45
N LEU A 37 -7.95 -5.83 -7.41
CA LEU A 37 -7.92 -7.05 -6.59
C LEU A 37 -8.06 -8.27 -7.52
N TYR A 38 -7.07 -9.15 -7.50
CA TYR A 38 -7.02 -10.36 -8.32
C TYR A 38 -6.77 -11.61 -7.44
N PRO A 39 -7.74 -12.04 -6.63
CA PRO A 39 -7.59 -13.26 -5.84
C PRO A 39 -7.56 -14.51 -6.73
N GLU A 40 -7.04 -15.64 -6.23
CA GLU A 40 -7.03 -16.91 -6.98
C GLU A 40 -8.44 -17.50 -7.17
N GLU A 41 -9.33 -17.27 -6.20
CA GLU A 41 -10.74 -17.68 -6.22
C GLU A 41 -11.63 -16.49 -5.84
N GLU A 42 -12.93 -16.57 -6.11
CA GLU A 42 -13.88 -15.52 -5.69
C GLU A 42 -13.82 -15.33 -4.17
N THR A 43 -13.47 -14.12 -3.73
CA THR A 43 -13.12 -13.82 -2.33
C THR A 43 -13.77 -12.52 -1.90
N GLU A 44 -14.39 -12.52 -0.72
CA GLU A 44 -14.79 -11.27 -0.06
C GLU A 44 -13.56 -10.59 0.53
N VAL A 45 -13.34 -9.33 0.17
CA VAL A 45 -12.18 -8.53 0.59
C VAL A 45 -12.68 -7.23 1.19
N THR A 46 -12.15 -6.90 2.37
CA THR A 46 -12.31 -5.58 2.99
C THR A 46 -11.01 -4.80 2.83
N VAL A 47 -11.13 -3.56 2.34
CA VAL A 47 -10.02 -2.63 2.12
C VAL A 47 -10.24 -1.38 2.96
N THR A 48 -9.25 -1.08 3.80
CA THR A 48 -9.18 0.14 4.61
C THR A 48 -7.90 0.88 4.28
N LEU A 49 -7.99 2.20 4.11
CA LEU A 49 -6.84 3.06 3.87
C LEU A 49 -6.27 3.53 5.22
N ASP A 50 -4.99 3.25 5.45
CA ASP A 50 -4.19 3.90 6.49
C ASP A 50 -3.51 5.12 5.85
N PHE A 51 -4.26 6.23 5.78
CA PHE A 51 -3.84 7.44 5.08
C PHE A 51 -3.83 8.63 6.04
N ASP A 52 -2.65 9.16 6.33
CA ASP A 52 -2.45 10.35 7.16
C ASP A 52 -2.66 11.63 6.33
N GLY A 53 -3.91 11.84 5.93
CA GLY A 53 -4.31 12.96 5.10
C GLY A 53 -5.82 13.07 4.98
N THR A 54 -6.28 13.94 4.08
CA THR A 54 -7.71 14.10 3.81
C THR A 54 -8.06 13.47 2.47
N LEU A 55 -9.01 12.51 2.48
CA LEU A 55 -9.57 11.97 1.24
C LEU A 55 -10.39 13.05 0.53
N THR A 56 -10.05 13.30 -0.74
CA THR A 56 -10.71 14.31 -1.59
C THR A 56 -11.70 13.67 -2.56
N SER A 57 -11.45 12.43 -2.97
CA SER A 57 -12.33 11.69 -3.87
C SER A 57 -12.22 10.20 -3.61
N THR A 58 -13.36 9.50 -3.65
CA THR A 58 -13.41 8.04 -3.50
C THR A 58 -14.45 7.48 -4.44
N TYR A 59 -14.19 6.30 -5.00
CA TYR A 59 -15.16 5.60 -5.81
C TYR A 59 -14.97 4.08 -5.73
N PRO A 60 -16.02 3.30 -5.40
CA PRO A 60 -17.32 3.75 -4.86
C PRO A 60 -17.15 4.55 -3.56
N ASP A 61 -18.23 5.13 -3.03
CA ASP A 61 -18.17 5.91 -1.78
C ASP A 61 -17.47 5.08 -0.68
N TYR A 62 -16.43 5.65 -0.06
CA TYR A 62 -15.56 4.92 0.86
C TYR A 62 -16.25 4.58 2.19
N GLY A 63 -17.01 5.51 2.78
CA GLY A 63 -17.58 5.33 4.12
C GLY A 63 -16.48 5.01 5.15
N ASP A 64 -16.55 3.81 5.74
CA ASP A 64 -15.58 3.28 6.72
C ASP A 64 -14.59 2.28 6.09
N GLY A 65 -14.62 2.12 4.77
CA GLY A 65 -13.89 1.08 4.04
C GLY A 65 -14.74 0.45 2.95
N TRP A 66 -14.09 -0.19 1.98
CA TRP A 66 -14.78 -0.97 0.96
C TRP A 66 -14.83 -2.44 1.34
N THR A 67 -16.00 -3.05 1.25
CA THR A 67 -16.16 -4.51 1.22
C THR A 67 -16.70 -4.91 -0.14
N VAL A 68 -15.96 -5.75 -0.85
CA VAL A 68 -16.33 -6.22 -2.19
C VAL A 68 -16.12 -7.73 -2.32
N THR A 69 -16.91 -8.38 -3.15
CA THR A 69 -16.59 -9.70 -3.68
C THR A 69 -15.69 -9.53 -4.91
N ALA A 70 -14.41 -9.87 -4.78
CA ALA A 70 -13.42 -9.79 -5.84
C ALA A 70 -13.28 -11.14 -6.56
N ARG A 71 -13.23 -11.10 -7.90
CA ARG A 71 -13.03 -12.29 -8.75
C ARG A 71 -11.63 -12.32 -9.34
N PRO A 72 -11.11 -13.50 -9.75
CA PRO A 72 -9.79 -13.61 -10.37
C PRO A 72 -9.58 -12.76 -11.62
N GLY A 73 -10.66 -12.39 -12.32
CA GLY A 73 -10.60 -11.49 -13.48
C GLY A 73 -10.50 -9.99 -13.15
N GLY A 74 -10.51 -9.60 -11.87
CA GLY A 74 -10.44 -8.20 -11.43
C GLY A 74 -11.79 -7.49 -11.26
N THR A 75 -12.90 -8.14 -11.62
CA THR A 75 -14.24 -7.60 -11.35
C THR A 75 -14.51 -7.58 -9.84
N LEU A 76 -14.94 -6.42 -9.35
CA LEU A 76 -15.33 -6.22 -7.96
C LEU A 76 -16.84 -6.06 -7.90
N THR A 77 -17.53 -6.78 -7.03
CA THR A 77 -18.99 -6.67 -6.86
C THR A 77 -19.31 -6.17 -5.47
N ASP A 78 -20.18 -5.17 -5.37
CA ASP A 78 -20.79 -4.76 -4.10
C ASP A 78 -21.76 -5.85 -3.63
N PRO A 79 -21.53 -6.47 -2.46
CA PRO A 79 -22.37 -7.56 -1.98
C PRO A 79 -23.80 -7.11 -1.61
N ALA A 80 -24.00 -5.83 -1.27
CA ALA A 80 -25.30 -5.29 -0.89
C ALA A 80 -26.14 -4.89 -2.11
N THR A 81 -25.51 -4.31 -3.15
CA THR A 81 -26.23 -3.78 -4.31
C THR A 81 -26.12 -4.65 -5.56
N GLY A 82 -25.15 -5.58 -5.60
CA GLY A 82 -24.82 -6.38 -6.78
C GLY A 82 -24.14 -5.58 -7.91
N ARG A 83 -23.80 -4.31 -7.66
CA ARG A 83 -23.17 -3.45 -8.67
C ARG A 83 -21.71 -3.85 -8.86
N GLU A 84 -21.29 -3.91 -10.13
CA GLU A 84 -19.90 -4.21 -10.49
C GLU A 84 -19.06 -2.94 -10.66
N TYR A 85 -17.79 -3.04 -10.26
CA TYR A 85 -16.76 -2.04 -10.40
C TYR A 85 -15.49 -2.69 -10.98
N TYR A 86 -14.72 -1.90 -11.72
CA TYR A 86 -13.45 -2.34 -12.31
C TYR A 86 -12.24 -2.06 -11.39
N CYS A 87 -12.40 -1.18 -10.41
CA CYS A 87 -11.39 -0.85 -9.40
C CYS A 87 -12.03 -0.19 -8.18
N LEU A 88 -11.26 -0.09 -7.10
CA LEU A 88 -11.50 0.91 -6.04
C LEU A 88 -10.58 2.09 -6.31
N PHE A 89 -11.10 3.29 -6.16
CA PHE A 89 -10.38 4.52 -6.39
C PHE A 89 -10.41 5.40 -5.14
N TRP A 90 -9.26 6.01 -4.84
CA TRP A 90 -9.11 6.96 -3.76
C TRP A 90 -8.14 8.06 -4.18
N GLU A 91 -8.43 9.28 -3.81
CA GLU A 91 -7.52 10.42 -3.91
C GLU A 91 -7.50 11.11 -2.55
N GLY A 92 -6.34 11.63 -2.18
CA GLY A 92 -6.21 12.42 -0.97
C GLY A 92 -5.09 13.44 -1.07
N ILE A 93 -5.15 14.40 -0.16
CA ILE A 93 -4.13 15.42 0.04
C ILE A 93 -3.46 15.19 1.39
N THR A 94 -2.14 15.33 1.41
CA THR A 94 -1.31 15.36 2.62
C THR A 94 -0.59 16.70 2.69
N ASP A 95 -0.03 17.02 3.86
CA ASP A 95 0.87 18.17 4.04
C ASP A 95 2.31 17.86 3.57
N ALA A 96 2.50 16.84 2.72
CA ALA A 96 3.82 16.44 2.24
C ALA A 96 4.49 17.60 1.47
N GLU A 97 5.61 18.08 2.01
CA GLU A 97 6.49 19.02 1.32
C GLU A 97 7.51 18.23 0.50
N TYR A 98 7.44 18.38 -0.83
CA TYR A 98 8.42 17.79 -1.73
C TYR A 98 9.63 18.71 -1.86
N ASP A 99 10.81 18.19 -1.52
CA ASP A 99 12.07 18.90 -1.76
C ASP A 99 12.48 18.76 -3.24
N PHE A 100 12.20 19.81 -4.01
CA PHE A 100 12.62 19.93 -5.41
C PHE A 100 14.01 20.57 -5.58
N SER A 101 14.83 20.67 -4.51
CA SER A 101 16.20 21.20 -4.60
C SER A 101 17.13 20.32 -5.45
N THR A 102 16.78 19.05 -5.63
CA THR A 102 17.47 18.09 -6.49
C THR A 102 16.50 17.46 -7.48
N GLY A 103 16.98 17.15 -8.69
CA GLY A 103 16.16 16.55 -9.73
C GLY A 103 16.58 16.96 -11.13
N PHE A 104 15.77 16.59 -12.13
CA PHE A 104 16.00 16.89 -13.53
C PHE A 104 14.79 17.64 -14.10
N CYS A 105 15.06 18.67 -14.90
CA CYS A 105 14.05 19.29 -15.75
C CYS A 105 14.28 18.77 -17.17
N VAL A 106 13.35 17.95 -17.67
CA VAL A 106 13.48 17.22 -18.94
C VAL A 106 12.42 17.74 -19.90
N ALA A 107 12.80 17.98 -21.16
CA ALA A 107 11.83 18.34 -22.19
C ALA A 107 10.86 17.17 -22.40
N GLY A 108 9.58 17.47 -22.67
CA GLY A 108 8.56 16.43 -22.81
C GLY A 108 8.93 15.36 -23.84
N GLU A 109 9.55 15.77 -24.95
CA GLU A 109 10.00 14.88 -26.03
C GLU A 109 11.14 13.93 -25.63
N ASP A 110 11.94 14.29 -24.62
CA ASP A 110 13.08 13.48 -24.14
C ASP A 110 12.74 12.57 -22.96
N THR A 111 11.52 12.69 -22.40
CA THR A 111 11.10 12.00 -21.15
C THR A 111 11.34 10.50 -21.20
N ALA A 112 10.94 9.83 -22.29
CA ALA A 112 11.05 8.38 -22.40
C ALA A 112 12.51 7.92 -22.37
N ALA A 113 13.35 8.49 -23.23
CA ALA A 113 14.77 8.15 -23.31
C ALA A 113 15.51 8.47 -22.01
N PHE A 114 15.17 9.59 -21.37
CA PHE A 114 15.72 9.95 -20.05
C PHE A 114 15.35 8.91 -18.98
N LEU A 115 14.07 8.52 -18.90
CA LEU A 115 13.62 7.55 -17.90
C LEU A 115 14.25 6.17 -18.13
N GLU A 116 14.40 5.74 -19.38
CA GLU A 116 15.10 4.48 -19.71
C GLU A 116 16.56 4.49 -19.19
N ASP A 117 17.36 5.52 -19.50
CA ASP A 117 18.74 5.63 -18.99
C ASP A 117 18.80 5.75 -17.46
N ALA A 118 17.95 6.60 -16.88
CA ALA A 118 18.01 6.89 -15.45
C ALA A 118 17.63 5.68 -14.60
N LEU A 119 16.59 4.93 -15.00
CA LEU A 119 16.12 3.76 -14.28
C LEU A 119 17.08 2.56 -14.45
N ASP A 120 17.75 2.43 -15.59
CA ASP A 120 18.77 1.39 -15.81
C ASP A 120 20.00 1.53 -14.88
N ARG A 121 20.16 2.69 -14.22
CA ARG A 121 21.31 3.01 -13.35
C ARG A 121 21.00 2.88 -11.85
N LEU A 122 19.76 2.50 -11.49
CA LEU A 122 19.30 2.24 -10.12
C LEU A 122 19.40 0.74 -9.79
#